data_AF-A0A2V6HME2-F1
#
_entry.id   AF-A0A2V6HME2-F1
#
_cell.length_a   1.000
_cell.length_b   1.000
_cell.length_c   1.000
_cell.angle_alpha   90.00
_cell.angle_beta   90.00
_cell.angle_gamma   90.00
#
_symmetry.space_group_name_H-M   'P 1'
#
loop_
_entity.id
_entity.type
_entity.pdbx_description
1 polymer ?
#
loop_
_entity_poly.entity_id
_entity_poly.type
_entity_poly.pdbx_seq_one_letter_code
_entity_poly.pdbx_strand_id
1 'polypeptide(L)' 'PERTLEDVVYELDASGLIAAGLDPTRMKQLPELGQMTPGVWYFLAKGQLDPHHAHAMSGPTIAIAVNVK' A
#
# COMPACT_ATOMS: atom_id res chain seq x y z
N PRO A 1 11.42 8.36 13.42
CA PRO A 1 9.98 8.04 13.25
C PRO A 1 9.21 8.26 14.56
N GLU A 2 8.76 9.49 14.84
CA GLU A 2 7.89 9.81 16.00
C GLU A 2 6.56 10.44 15.58
N ARG A 3 6.38 10.72 14.29
CA ARG A 3 5.27 11.53 13.76
C ARG A 3 4.13 10.73 13.14
N THR A 4 4.33 9.44 12.86
CA THR A 4 3.33 8.57 12.23
C THR A 4 3.30 7.20 12.93
N LEU A 5 2.19 6.48 12.78
CA LEU A 5 2.08 5.06 13.17
C LEU A 5 2.56 4.11 12.05
N GLU A 6 3.05 4.67 10.94
CA GLU A 6 3.61 3.98 9.79
C GLU A 6 5.11 3.74 10.01
N ASP A 7 5.46 2.73 10.81
CA ASP A 7 6.88 2.49 11.13
C ASP A 7 7.58 1.71 10.01
N VAL A 8 6.90 0.69 9.47
CA VAL A 8 7.35 -0.07 8.29
C VAL A 8 6.20 -0.17 7.29
N VAL A 9 6.45 0.18 6.03
CA VAL A 9 5.49 0.00 4.93
C VAL A 9 6.00 -1.12 4.02
N TYR A 10 5.18 -2.16 3.84
CA TYR A 10 5.46 -3.24 2.89
C TYR A 10 4.67 -3.01 1.61
N GLU A 11 5.31 -3.23 0.47
CA GLU A 11 4.71 -3.27 -0.85
C GLU A 11 4.83 -4.67 -1.43
N LEU A 12 3.74 -5.22 -1.95
CA LEU A 12 3.71 -6.56 -2.56
C LEU A 12 3.03 -6.51 -3.93
N ASP A 13 3.60 -7.23 -4.90
CA ASP A 13 2.98 -7.44 -6.21
C ASP A 13 1.64 -8.15 -6.05
N ALA A 14 0.57 -7.49 -6.48
CA ALA A 14 -0.80 -7.96 -6.37
C ALA A 14 -1.24 -8.78 -7.59
N SER A 15 -0.41 -8.92 -8.62
CA SER A 15 -0.77 -9.58 -9.89
C SER A 15 -1.33 -10.98 -9.68
N GLY A 16 -0.66 -11.80 -8.85
CA GLY A 16 -1.12 -13.16 -8.54
C GLY A 16 -2.43 -13.19 -7.73
N LEU A 17 -2.63 -12.24 -6.82
CA LEU A 17 -3.85 -12.15 -6.02
C LEU A 17 -5.05 -11.71 -6.86
N ILE A 18 -4.85 -10.76 -7.78
CA ILE A 18 -5.88 -10.33 -8.74
C ILE A 18 -6.25 -11.50 -9.65
N ALA A 19 -5.26 -12.24 -10.16
CA ALA A 19 -5.52 -13.44 -10.95
C ALA A 19 -6.30 -14.52 -10.17
N ALA A 20 -6.15 -14.55 -8.84
CA ALA A 20 -6.89 -15.43 -7.94
C ALA A 20 -8.27 -14.88 -7.49
N GLY A 21 -8.68 -13.70 -7.98
CA GLY A 21 -10.01 -13.13 -7.74
C GLY A 21 -10.07 -12.01 -6.69
N LEU A 22 -8.93 -11.47 -6.24
CA LEU A 22 -8.91 -10.21 -5.51
C LEU A 22 -9.46 -9.09 -6.43
N ASP A 23 -10.44 -8.33 -5.94
CA ASP A 23 -11.02 -7.20 -6.65
C ASP A 23 -10.45 -5.87 -6.10
N PRO A 24 -9.54 -5.20 -6.84
CA PRO A 24 -8.92 -3.95 -6.38
C PRO A 24 -9.91 -2.82 -6.14
N THR A 25 -11.07 -2.82 -6.81
CA THR A 25 -12.08 -1.76 -6.66
C THR A 25 -12.74 -1.77 -5.29
N ARG A 26 -12.63 -2.90 -4.57
CA ARG A 26 -13.14 -3.07 -3.21
C ARG A 26 -12.09 -2.77 -2.14
N MET A 27 -10.86 -2.47 -2.53
CA MET A 27 -9.78 -2.12 -1.62
C MET A 27 -9.69 -0.61 -1.39
N LYS A 28 -9.16 -0.22 -0.24
CA LYS A 28 -8.84 1.18 0.03
C LYS A 28 -7.67 1.60 -0.86
N GLN A 29 -7.73 2.80 -1.42
CA GLN A 29 -6.57 3.39 -2.12
C GLN A 29 -5.55 3.87 -1.11
N LEU A 30 -4.26 3.76 -1.44
CA LEU A 30 -3.20 4.24 -0.56
C LEU A 30 -3.35 5.75 -0.31
N PRO A 31 -3.42 6.21 0.95
CA PRO A 31 -3.53 7.63 1.27
C PRO A 31 -2.15 8.30 1.23
N GLU A 32 -2.13 9.60 1.49
CA GLU A 32 -0.89 10.38 1.64
C GLU A 32 -0.06 9.92 2.86
N LEU A 33 1.22 10.28 2.86
CA LEU A 33 2.17 9.99 3.94
C LEU A 33 1.62 10.36 5.32
N GLY A 34 1.67 9.41 6.26
CA GLY A 34 1.23 9.58 7.65
C GLY A 34 -0.27 9.36 7.88
N GLN A 35 -1.03 8.92 6.87
CA GLN A 35 -2.48 8.70 6.95
C GLN A 35 -2.89 7.23 6.80
N MET A 36 -1.96 6.31 6.57
CA MET A 36 -2.23 4.88 6.63
C MET A 36 -2.58 4.47 8.06
N THR A 37 -3.54 3.55 8.14
CA THR A 37 -3.85 2.85 9.38
C THR A 37 -3.05 1.55 9.43
N PRO A 38 -2.24 1.29 10.47
CA PRO A 38 -1.52 0.03 10.58
C PRO A 38 -2.45 -1.18 10.53
N GLY A 39 -2.02 -2.26 9.85
CA GLY A 39 -2.82 -3.47 9.69
C GLY A 39 -3.85 -3.42 8.56
N VAL A 40 -4.07 -2.26 7.93
CA VAL A 40 -5.00 -2.13 6.81
C VAL A 40 -4.27 -2.30 5.49
N TRP A 41 -4.87 -3.10 4.60
CA TRP A 41 -4.42 -3.27 3.23
C TRP A 41 -4.94 -2.15 2.33
N TYR A 42 -4.02 -1.60 1.55
CA TYR A 42 -4.28 -0.58 0.53
C TYR A 42 -3.87 -1.08 -0.84
N PHE A 43 -4.47 -0.54 -1.89
CA PHE A 43 -4.14 -0.83 -3.28
C PHE A 43 -3.50 0.38 -3.96
N LEU A 44 -2.54 0.08 -4.83
CA LEU A 44 -1.95 1.00 -5.79
C LEU A 44 -2.02 0.39 -7.19
N ALA A 45 -2.55 1.15 -8.13
CA ALA A 45 -2.55 0.74 -9.53
C ALA A 45 -1.14 0.81 -10.14
N LYS A 46 -0.92 0.06 -11.22
CA LYS A 46 0.29 0.21 -12.04
C LYS A 46 0.45 1.67 -12.47
N GLY A 47 1.66 2.21 -12.32
CA GLY A 47 2.02 3.58 -12.66
C GLY A 47 1.60 4.63 -11.63
N GLN A 48 0.85 4.26 -10.58
CA GLN A 48 0.56 5.15 -9.47
C GLN A 48 1.85 5.45 -8.71
N LEU A 49 2.06 6.71 -8.34
CA LEU A 49 3.15 7.12 -7.46
C LEU A 49 2.83 6.69 -6.03
N ASP A 50 3.77 6.01 -5.36
CA ASP A 50 3.70 5.83 -3.91
C ASP A 50 4.17 7.12 -3.21
N PRO A 51 3.29 7.79 -2.44
CA PRO A 51 3.64 9.00 -1.70
C PRO A 51 4.63 8.75 -0.53
N HIS A 52 4.93 7.50 -0.17
CA HIS A 52 5.81 7.16 0.96
C HIS A 52 7.27 6.96 0.51
N HIS A 53 7.50 6.27 -0.62
CA HIS A 53 8.82 5.95 -1.17
C HIS A 53 9.16 6.75 -2.45
N ALA A 54 8.23 7.58 -2.93
CA ALA A 54 8.40 8.50 -4.06
C ALA A 54 8.83 7.82 -5.38
N HIS A 55 8.30 6.62 -5.65
CA HIS A 55 8.45 5.96 -6.95
C HIS A 55 7.11 5.47 -7.51
N ALA A 56 7.05 5.31 -8.84
CA ALA A 56 5.88 4.77 -9.51
C ALA A 56 5.88 3.23 -9.44
N MET A 57 4.70 2.64 -9.26
CA MET A 57 4.54 1.18 -9.22
C MET A 57 4.75 0.58 -10.62
N SER A 58 5.62 -0.43 -10.73
CA SER A 58 5.83 -1.16 -11.99
C SER A 58 4.66 -2.10 -12.35
N GLY A 59 3.86 -2.48 -11.36
CA GLY A 59 2.69 -3.35 -11.47
C GLY A 59 1.63 -3.04 -10.42
N PRO A 60 0.47 -3.72 -10.43
CA PRO A 60 -0.53 -3.56 -9.38
C PRO A 60 0.09 -4.00 -8.04
N THR A 61 -0.05 -3.18 -7.00
CA THR A 61 0.63 -3.37 -5.72
C THR A 61 -0.39 -3.26 -4.60
N ILE A 62 -0.23 -4.09 -3.56
CA ILE A 62 -0.90 -3.88 -2.28
C ILE A 62 0.13 -3.45 -1.23
N ALA A 63 -0.29 -2.57 -0.34
CA ALA A 63 0.56 -2.05 0.71
C ALA A 63 -0.08 -2.15 2.09
N ILE A 64 0.75 -2.35 3.11
CA ILE A 64 0.34 -2.39 4.51
C ILE A 64 1.40 -1.69 5.36
N ALA A 65 0.93 -0.85 6.28
CA ALA A 65 1.77 -0.29 7.33
C ALA A 65 1.75 -1.20 8.56
N VAL A 66 2.90 -1.38 9.18
CA VAL A 66 3.08 -2.06 10.47
C VAL A 66 3.65 -1.07 11.46
N ASN A 67 3.01 -0.97 12.62
CA ASN A 67 3.55 -0.25 13.78
C ASN A 67 4.30 -1.25 14.65
N VAL A 68 5.60 -1.04 14.87
CA VAL A 68 6.44 -1.95 15.68
C VAL A 68 6.71 -1.44 17.10
N LYS A 69 6.03 -0.36 17.51
CA LYS A 69 6.06 0.19 18.87
C LYS A 69 5.04 -0.45 19.78
#